data_AF-A0A928RG86-F1
#
_entry.id   AF-A0A928RG86-F1
#
_cell.length_a   1.000
_cell.length_b   1.000
_cell.length_c   1.000
_cell.angle_alpha   90.00
_cell.angle_beta   90.00
_cell.angle_gamma   90.00
#
_symmetry.space_group_name_H-M   'P 1'
#
loop_
_entity.id
_entity.type
_entity.pdbx_description
1 polymer ?
#
loop_
_entity_poly.entity_id
_entity_poly.type
_entity_poly.pdbx_seq_one_letter_code
_entity_poly.pdbx_strand_id
1 'polypeptide(L)'
;MTSREKSEFIKRINLANKECFRIPEDLHPESCVRGVYGLFAVRNNEEIPFYIGKSNNIFLRMFSKNSHVYSYMRGVRKTDVHYMIERYLSQKYIIEIRILKKVKYVGDAFEKDANRLAFAELKELIKYQNMGFCLEQLSEAVKEKYERIEWESKYLISSE
;
A
#
# COMPACT_ATOMS: atom_id res chain seq x y z
N MET A 1 -15.27 16.88 6.60
CA MET A 1 -15.38 15.78 7.58
C MET A 1 -16.14 16.30 8.78
N THR A 2 -17.17 15.58 9.23
CA THR A 2 -17.94 15.93 10.42
C THR A 2 -17.21 15.52 11.70
N SER A 3 -17.55 16.14 12.84
CA SER A 3 -16.99 15.75 14.15
C SER A 3 -17.24 14.28 14.48
N ARG A 4 -18.39 13.73 14.05
CA ARG A 4 -18.73 12.31 14.21
C ARG A 4 -17.79 11.41 13.40
N GLU A 5 -17.54 11.75 12.14
CA GLU A 5 -16.60 10.98 11.29
C GLU A 5 -15.17 11.04 11.84
N LYS A 6 -14.73 12.21 12.30
CA LYS A 6 -13.40 12.35 12.91
C LYS A 6 -13.25 11.47 14.15
N SER A 7 -14.25 11.46 15.04
CA SER A 7 -14.26 10.60 16.23
C SER A 7 -14.19 9.12 15.86
N GLU A 8 -14.93 8.71 14.83
CA GLU A 8 -14.92 7.34 14.34
C GLU A 8 -13.55 6.94 13.75
N PHE A 9 -12.90 7.82 12.99
CA PHE A 9 -11.54 7.57 12.51
C PHE A 9 -10.52 7.45 13.65
N ILE A 10 -10.61 8.28 14.69
CA ILE A 10 -9.74 8.18 15.87
C ILE A 10 -9.91 6.81 16.56
N LYS A 11 -11.15 6.31 16.69
CA LYS A 11 -11.40 4.96 17.23
C LYS A 11 -10.71 3.87 16.40
N ARG A 12 -10.74 3.98 15.07
CA ARG A 12 -10.08 3.02 14.16
C ARG A 12 -8.57 3.03 14.31
N ILE A 13 -7.96 4.22 14.39
CA ILE A 13 -6.53 4.39 14.63
C ILE A 13 -6.14 3.75 15.97
N ASN A 14 -6.89 4.06 17.03
CA ASN A 14 -6.63 3.52 18.37
C ASN A 14 -6.75 2.00 18.41
N LEU A 15 -7.73 1.42 17.72
CA LEU A 15 -7.85 -0.02 17.60
C LEU A 15 -6.69 -0.61 16.78
N ALA A 16 -6.27 0.02 15.68
CA ALA A 16 -5.16 -0.46 14.87
C ALA A 16 -3.83 -0.45 15.65
N ASN A 17 -3.57 0.60 16.43
CA ASN A 17 -2.40 0.66 17.31
C ASN A 17 -2.39 -0.48 18.34
N LYS A 18 -3.56 -0.88 18.86
CA LYS A 18 -3.68 -2.04 19.76
C LYS A 18 -3.43 -3.36 19.05
N GLU A 19 -3.80 -3.46 17.78
CA GLU A 19 -3.62 -4.64 16.91
C GLU A 19 -2.26 -4.65 16.18
N CYS A 20 -1.22 -4.06 16.78
CA CYS A 20 0.15 -4.06 16.27
C CYS A 20 0.33 -3.39 14.88
N PHE A 21 -0.49 -2.39 14.55
CA PHE A 21 -0.19 -1.47 13.45
C PHE A 21 0.55 -0.24 13.98
N ARG A 22 1.60 0.18 13.28
CA ARG A 22 2.26 1.47 13.51
C ARG A 22 1.88 2.44 12.40
N ILE A 23 1.21 3.51 12.80
CA ILE A 23 0.70 4.55 11.91
C ILE A 23 1.60 5.79 12.08
N PRO A 24 2.16 6.36 11.00
CA PRO A 24 2.99 7.55 11.10
C PRO A 24 2.13 8.76 11.47
N GLU A 25 2.69 9.70 12.23
CA GLU A 25 1.98 10.88 12.74
C GLU A 25 1.34 11.72 11.62
N ASP A 26 2.01 11.79 10.48
CA ASP A 26 1.55 12.46 9.25
C ASP A 26 0.24 11.88 8.68
N LEU A 27 -0.19 10.68 9.11
CA LEU A 27 -1.44 10.04 8.70
C LEU A 27 -2.50 10.14 9.79
N HIS A 28 -3.17 11.30 9.83
CA HIS A 28 -4.29 11.58 10.72
C HIS A 28 -5.58 11.91 9.93
N PRO A 29 -6.77 11.95 10.57
CA PRO A 29 -8.04 12.11 9.85
C PRO A 29 -8.15 13.36 8.97
N GLU A 30 -7.47 14.43 9.36
CA GLU A 30 -7.46 15.70 8.62
C GLU A 30 -6.32 15.78 7.60
N SER A 31 -5.46 14.76 7.53
CA SER A 31 -4.38 14.72 6.57
C SER A 31 -4.90 14.51 5.15
N CYS A 32 -4.27 15.21 4.19
CA CYS A 32 -4.50 15.03 2.77
C CYS A 32 -3.20 14.61 2.08
N VAL A 33 -2.57 13.56 2.59
CA VAL A 33 -1.32 13.06 2.02
C VAL A 33 -1.63 12.24 0.77
N ARG A 34 -1.36 12.85 -0.38
CA ARG A 34 -1.29 12.16 -1.67
C ARG A 34 0.11 11.63 -1.91
N GLY A 35 0.22 10.39 -2.37
CA GLY A 35 1.53 9.83 -2.69
C GLY A 35 1.58 8.31 -2.67
N VAL A 36 2.81 7.82 -2.52
CA VAL A 36 3.17 6.40 -2.42
C VAL A 36 3.38 6.04 -0.96
N TYR A 37 2.83 4.91 -0.55
CA TYR A 37 3.01 4.31 0.76
C TYR A 37 3.52 2.88 0.63
N GLY A 38 4.05 2.34 1.71
CA GLY A 38 4.35 0.93 1.83
C GLY A 38 3.85 0.35 3.15
N LEU A 39 3.64 -0.96 3.15
CA LEU A 39 3.37 -1.76 4.35
C LEU A 39 4.57 -2.67 4.60
N PHE A 40 5.05 -2.64 5.83
CA PHE A 40 6.27 -3.30 6.27
C PHE A 40 5.93 -4.20 7.45
N ALA A 41 6.38 -5.44 7.43
CA ALA A 41 6.38 -6.31 8.60
C ALA A 41 7.70 -6.11 9.33
N VAL A 42 7.64 -5.66 10.58
CA VAL A 42 8.82 -5.32 11.39
C VAL A 42 8.82 -6.18 12.65
N ARG A 43 9.96 -6.84 12.92
CA ARG A 43 10.19 -7.61 14.14
C ARG A 43 11.68 -7.64 14.44
N ASN A 44 12.07 -7.15 15.62
CA ASN A 44 13.48 -7.01 16.01
C ASN A 44 14.27 -6.20 14.95
N ASN A 45 15.32 -6.79 14.38
CA ASN A 45 16.14 -6.19 13.32
C ASN A 45 15.70 -6.61 11.91
N GLU A 46 14.59 -7.34 11.79
CA GLU A 46 14.03 -7.79 10.52
C GLU A 46 12.93 -6.84 10.06
N GLU A 47 13.06 -6.38 8.82
CA GLU A 47 12.09 -5.53 8.14
C GLU A 47 11.80 -6.12 6.76
N ILE A 48 10.53 -6.41 6.51
CA ILE A 48 10.07 -6.98 5.25
C ILE A 48 9.03 -6.04 4.63
N PRO A 49 9.41 -5.25 3.62
CA PRO A 49 8.44 -4.59 2.74
C PRO A 49 7.63 -5.67 2.02
N PHE A 50 6.31 -5.63 2.13
CA PHE A 50 5.45 -6.62 1.50
C PHE A 50 4.37 -6.04 0.59
N TYR A 51 4.21 -4.72 0.59
CA TYR A 51 3.27 -4.05 -0.30
C TYR A 51 3.66 -2.60 -0.52
N ILE A 52 3.62 -2.14 -1.77
CA ILE A 52 3.84 -0.74 -2.17
C ILE A 52 2.60 -0.25 -2.91
N GLY A 53 2.00 0.87 -2.51
CA GLY A 53 0.81 1.36 -3.20
C GLY A 53 0.78 2.87 -3.32
N LYS A 54 -0.05 3.38 -4.23
CA LYS A 54 -0.39 4.81 -4.31
C LYS A 54 -1.77 5.12 -3.80
N SER A 55 -1.98 6.37 -3.39
CA SER A 55 -3.31 6.91 -3.12
C SER A 55 -3.36 8.43 -3.28
N ASN A 56 -4.52 8.94 -3.68
CA ASN A 56 -4.83 10.37 -3.59
C ASN A 56 -5.00 10.84 -2.13
N ASN A 57 -5.33 9.92 -1.22
CA ASN A 57 -5.32 10.16 0.22
C ASN A 57 -4.92 8.85 0.93
N ILE A 58 -3.69 8.79 1.41
CA ILE A 58 -3.12 7.58 2.04
C ILE A 58 -3.89 7.23 3.32
N PHE A 59 -4.27 8.23 4.14
CA PHE A 59 -5.04 8.00 5.36
C PHE A 59 -6.37 7.29 5.06
N LEU A 60 -7.14 7.78 4.10
CA LEU A 60 -8.39 7.14 3.68
C LEU A 60 -8.14 5.75 3.08
N ARG A 61 -7.02 5.53 2.39
CA ARG A 61 -6.67 4.20 1.86
C ARG A 61 -6.35 3.18 2.97
N MET A 62 -6.02 3.63 4.17
CA MET A 62 -5.83 2.80 5.36
C MET A 62 -7.12 2.61 6.18
N PHE A 63 -7.94 3.66 6.35
CA PHE A 63 -9.00 3.67 7.38
C PHE A 63 -10.44 3.91 6.89
N SER A 64 -10.66 4.23 5.61
CA SER A 64 -12.01 4.42 5.06
C SER A 64 -12.77 3.10 4.85
N LYS A 65 -14.01 3.14 4.36
CA LYS A 65 -14.74 1.93 3.99
C LYS A 65 -14.05 1.28 2.77
N ASN A 66 -13.77 -0.03 2.84
CA ASN A 66 -13.02 -0.79 1.82
C ASN A 66 -11.53 -0.40 1.68
N SER A 67 -10.92 -0.01 2.80
CA SER A 67 -9.49 0.30 2.93
C SER A 67 -8.68 -0.91 3.42
N HIS A 68 -7.35 -0.85 3.40
CA HIS A 68 -6.51 -1.99 3.81
C HIS A 68 -6.67 -2.35 5.30
N VAL A 69 -6.34 -1.42 6.20
CA VAL A 69 -6.28 -1.69 7.64
C VAL A 69 -7.67 -1.89 8.22
N TYR A 70 -8.59 -0.94 7.97
CA TYR A 70 -9.93 -1.06 8.56
C TYR A 70 -10.75 -2.23 8.00
N SER A 71 -10.57 -2.63 6.74
CA SER A 71 -11.25 -3.85 6.25
C SER A 71 -10.68 -5.10 6.89
N TYR A 72 -9.36 -5.21 6.99
CA TYR A 72 -8.70 -6.30 7.71
C TYR A 72 -9.24 -6.46 9.13
N MET A 73 -9.29 -5.35 9.89
CA MET A 73 -9.75 -5.32 11.27
C MET A 73 -11.22 -5.71 11.47
N ARG A 74 -12.04 -5.57 10.43
CA ARG A 74 -13.43 -6.06 10.42
C ARG A 74 -13.55 -7.52 9.98
N GLY A 75 -12.44 -8.24 9.85
CA GLY A 75 -12.40 -9.64 9.43
C GLY A 75 -12.47 -9.86 7.92
N VAL A 76 -12.28 -8.81 7.10
CA VAL A 76 -12.26 -9.00 5.63
C VAL A 76 -10.93 -9.63 5.21
N ARG A 77 -11.02 -10.69 4.40
CA ARG A 77 -9.90 -11.39 3.74
C ARG A 77 -10.23 -11.61 2.27
N LYS A 78 -9.93 -10.61 1.45
CA LYS A 78 -10.31 -10.62 0.02
C LYS A 78 -9.19 -10.26 -0.95
N THR A 79 -8.08 -9.75 -0.44
CA THR A 79 -6.97 -9.26 -1.26
C THR A 79 -5.67 -9.76 -0.67
N ASP A 80 -4.64 -9.88 -1.50
CA ASP A 80 -3.32 -10.36 -1.07
C ASP A 80 -2.78 -9.54 0.10
N VAL A 81 -2.99 -8.23 0.09
CA VAL A 81 -2.64 -7.35 1.21
C VAL A 81 -3.26 -7.80 2.54
N HIS A 82 -4.54 -8.19 2.55
CA HIS A 82 -5.20 -8.65 3.78
C HIS A 82 -4.61 -9.97 4.27
N TYR A 83 -4.28 -10.89 3.35
CA TYR A 83 -3.65 -12.17 3.69
C TYR A 83 -2.21 -11.99 4.18
N MET A 84 -1.44 -11.08 3.60
CA MET A 84 -0.08 -10.76 4.06
C MET A 84 -0.09 -10.12 5.45
N ILE A 85 -1.04 -9.19 5.71
CA ILE A 85 -1.24 -8.63 7.05
C ILE A 85 -1.52 -9.76 8.06
N GLU A 86 -2.45 -10.68 7.75
CA GLU A 86 -2.76 -11.81 8.62
C GLU A 86 -1.55 -12.69 8.90
N ARG A 87 -0.82 -13.05 7.84
CA ARG A 87 0.39 -13.87 7.91
C ARG A 87 1.40 -13.26 8.86
N TYR A 88 1.73 -11.98 8.70
CA TYR A 88 2.74 -11.32 9.53
C TYR A 88 2.29 -11.10 10.96
N LEU A 89 1.03 -10.68 11.19
CA LEU A 89 0.50 -10.54 12.55
C LEU A 89 0.48 -11.89 13.30
N SER A 90 0.12 -13.00 12.63
CA SER A 90 0.16 -14.34 13.24
C SER A 90 1.57 -14.76 13.66
N GLN A 91 2.59 -14.28 12.93
CA GLN A 91 4.02 -14.49 13.19
C GLN A 91 4.63 -13.46 14.16
N LYS A 92 3.78 -12.67 14.83
CA LYS A 92 4.18 -11.67 15.83
C LYS A 92 5.01 -10.51 15.27
N TYR A 93 4.84 -10.19 13.99
CA TYR A 93 5.35 -8.93 13.44
C TYR A 93 4.42 -7.77 13.78
N ILE A 94 4.98 -6.58 13.76
CA ILE A 94 4.24 -5.32 13.75
C ILE A 94 4.10 -4.88 12.30
N ILE A 95 2.92 -4.40 11.90
CA ILE A 95 2.71 -3.84 10.56
C ILE A 95 2.94 -2.34 10.60
N GLU A 96 4.02 -1.87 10.00
CA GLU A 96 4.35 -0.46 9.92
C GLU A 96 3.91 0.13 8.57
N ILE A 97 3.14 1.21 8.64
CA ILE A 97 2.72 1.98 7.47
C ILE A 97 3.74 3.10 7.27
N ARG A 98 4.27 3.24 6.06
CA ARG A 98 5.23 4.30 5.74
C ARG A 98 4.77 5.12 4.55
N ILE A 99 4.95 6.44 4.63
CA ILE A 99 4.86 7.31 3.45
C ILE A 99 6.22 7.29 2.77
N LEU A 100 6.28 6.70 1.58
CA LEU A 100 7.53 6.56 0.82
C LEU A 100 7.81 7.81 -0.02
N LYS A 101 6.76 8.37 -0.64
CA LYS A 101 6.87 9.57 -1.45
C LYS A 101 5.59 10.39 -1.40
N LYS A 102 5.67 11.66 -0.99
CA LYS A 102 4.57 12.63 -1.16
C LYS A 102 4.56 13.14 -2.61
N VAL A 103 3.40 13.13 -3.26
CA VAL A 103 3.24 13.58 -4.65
C VAL A 103 2.11 14.61 -4.73
N LYS A 104 2.48 15.89 -4.80
CA LYS A 104 1.51 17.00 -4.89
C LYS A 104 0.80 17.01 -6.26
N TYR A 105 -0.40 17.58 -6.30
CA TYR A 105 -1.02 17.96 -7.57
C TYR A 105 -0.27 19.16 -8.15
N VAL A 106 -0.01 19.12 -9.45
CA VAL A 106 0.45 20.29 -10.20
C VAL A 106 -0.75 21.06 -10.74
N GLY A 107 -1.83 20.35 -11.10
CA GLY A 107 -3.07 20.94 -11.61
C GLY A 107 -3.01 21.36 -13.08
N ASP A 108 -2.00 20.92 -13.83
CA ASP A 108 -1.83 21.27 -15.24
C ASP A 108 -2.63 20.37 -16.20
N ALA A 109 -2.93 19.12 -15.84
CA ALA A 109 -3.91 18.24 -16.47
C ALA A 109 -4.20 17.02 -15.59
N PHE A 110 -5.39 16.44 -15.69
CA PHE A 110 -5.76 15.24 -14.94
C PHE A 110 -4.84 14.06 -15.26
N GLU A 111 -4.63 13.78 -16.54
CA GLU A 111 -3.83 12.66 -17.04
C GLU A 111 -2.40 12.79 -16.56
N LYS A 112 -1.85 14.00 -16.58
CA LYS A 112 -0.49 14.28 -16.11
C LYS A 112 -0.35 14.02 -14.63
N ASP A 113 -1.28 14.50 -13.79
CA ASP A 113 -1.21 14.25 -12.36
C ASP A 113 -1.44 12.78 -12.01
N ALA A 114 -2.35 12.09 -12.71
CA ALA A 114 -2.55 10.66 -12.57
C ALA A 114 -1.27 9.88 -12.92
N ASN A 115 -0.65 10.20 -14.07
CA ASN A 115 0.59 9.58 -14.52
C ASN A 115 1.78 9.88 -13.59
N ARG A 116 1.90 11.09 -13.02
CA ARG A 116 2.95 11.40 -12.02
C ARG A 116 2.85 10.51 -10.78
N LEU A 117 1.63 10.26 -10.30
CA LEU A 117 1.42 9.40 -9.14
C LEU A 117 1.67 7.93 -9.47
N ALA A 118 1.18 7.45 -10.62
CA ALA A 118 1.46 6.10 -11.11
C ALA A 118 2.97 5.85 -11.32
N PHE A 119 3.66 6.81 -11.94
CA PHE A 119 5.10 6.73 -12.14
C PHE A 119 5.87 6.72 -10.82
N ALA A 120 5.44 7.52 -9.83
CA ALA A 120 6.06 7.50 -8.50
C ALA A 120 5.91 6.14 -7.80
N GLU A 121 4.73 5.51 -7.91
CA GLU A 121 4.51 4.15 -7.40
C GLU A 121 5.43 3.14 -8.09
N LEU A 122 5.44 3.15 -9.42
CA LEU A 122 6.24 2.22 -10.20
C LEU A 122 7.73 2.31 -9.86
N LYS A 123 8.25 3.53 -9.66
CA LYS A 123 9.64 3.73 -9.23
C LYS A 123 9.96 3.12 -7.88
N GLU A 124 9.10 3.31 -6.87
CA GLU A 124 9.32 2.71 -5.55
C GLU A 124 9.13 1.19 -5.59
N LEU A 125 8.12 0.69 -6.33
CA LEU A 125 7.90 -0.75 -6.47
C LEU A 125 9.11 -1.45 -7.09
N ILE A 126 9.63 -0.95 -8.23
CA ILE A 126 10.83 -1.50 -8.87
C ILE A 126 12.03 -1.44 -7.93
N LYS A 127 12.19 -0.36 -7.17
CA LYS A 127 13.28 -0.24 -6.18
C LYS A 127 13.22 -1.37 -5.15
N TYR A 128 12.05 -1.66 -4.58
CA TYR A 128 11.91 -2.76 -3.61
C TYR A 128 12.01 -4.15 -4.26
N GLN A 129 11.55 -4.31 -5.51
CA GLN A 129 11.75 -5.54 -6.30
C GLN A 129 13.22 -5.84 -6.55
N ASN A 130 14.02 -4.82 -6.88
CA ASN A 130 15.47 -4.97 -7.02
C ASN A 130 16.18 -5.34 -5.69
N MET A 131 15.53 -5.08 -4.55
CA MET A 131 16.01 -5.49 -3.23
C MET A 131 15.52 -6.90 -2.82
N GLY A 132 14.76 -7.59 -3.67
CA GLY A 132 14.22 -8.93 -3.40
C GLY A 132 12.83 -8.93 -2.74
N PHE A 133 12.13 -7.79 -2.67
CA PHE A 133 10.83 -7.65 -2.01
C PHE A 133 9.70 -7.34 -2.99
N CYS A 134 8.45 -7.63 -2.62
CA CYS A 134 7.27 -7.35 -3.46
C CYS A 134 7.37 -7.93 -4.89
N LEU A 135 8.05 -9.08 -5.06
CA LEU A 135 8.44 -9.62 -6.37
C LEU A 135 7.25 -9.91 -7.29
N GLU A 136 6.16 -10.41 -6.72
CA GLU A 136 4.95 -10.77 -7.48
C GLU A 136 3.99 -9.58 -7.65
N GLN A 137 4.26 -8.46 -6.98
CA GLN A 137 3.37 -7.31 -7.05
C GLN A 137 3.55 -6.58 -8.39
N LEU A 138 2.42 -6.32 -9.07
CA LEU A 138 2.36 -5.42 -10.22
C LEU A 138 1.74 -4.08 -9.83
N SER A 139 2.21 -3.00 -10.45
CA SER A 139 1.54 -1.71 -10.32
C SER A 139 0.17 -1.76 -10.99
N GLU A 140 -0.81 -1.05 -10.42
CA GLU A 140 -2.14 -0.89 -11.00
C GLU A 140 -2.12 -0.29 -12.42
N ALA A 141 -1.02 0.36 -12.81
CA ALA A 141 -0.85 0.94 -14.14
C ALA A 141 -0.44 -0.07 -15.23
N VAL A 142 -0.03 -1.29 -14.85
CA VAL A 142 0.44 -2.33 -15.78
C VAL A 142 -0.74 -3.11 -16.37
N LYS A 143 -0.76 -3.34 -17.69
CA LYS A 143 -1.80 -4.12 -18.36
C LYS A 143 -1.41 -5.59 -18.42
N GLU A 144 -1.35 -6.22 -17.24
CA GLU A 144 -0.81 -7.57 -17.04
C GLU A 144 -1.25 -8.58 -18.09
N LYS A 145 -2.55 -8.66 -18.39
CA LYS A 145 -3.10 -9.72 -19.26
C LYS A 145 -2.38 -9.86 -20.60
N TYR A 146 -2.02 -8.75 -21.23
CA TYR A 146 -1.39 -8.78 -22.56
C TYR A 146 0.14 -8.81 -22.44
N GLU A 147 0.69 -8.03 -21.52
CA GLU A 147 2.14 -7.92 -21.32
C GLU A 147 2.75 -9.23 -20.81
N ARG A 148 2.02 -10.00 -19.99
CA ARG A 148 2.45 -11.31 -19.49
C ARG A 148 2.62 -12.32 -20.63
N ILE A 149 1.66 -12.39 -21.56
CA ILE A 149 1.72 -13.32 -22.70
C ILE A 149 2.97 -13.05 -23.56
N GLU A 150 3.23 -11.79 -23.88
CA GLU A 150 4.43 -11.41 -24.63
C GLU A 150 5.72 -11.75 -23.87
N TRP A 151 5.76 -11.53 -22.56
CA TRP A 151 6.93 -11.84 -21.75
C TRP A 151 7.20 -13.35 -21.68
N GLU A 152 6.16 -14.15 -21.39
CA GLU A 152 6.25 -15.61 -21.29
C GLU A 152 6.73 -16.22 -22.61
N SER A 153 6.25 -15.70 -23.76
CA SER A 153 6.71 -16.16 -25.07
C SER A 153 8.21 -15.99 -25.33
N LYS A 154 8.86 -15.01 -24.69
CA LYS A 154 10.28 -14.69 -24.88
C LYS A 154 11.18 -15.44 -23.91
N TYR A 155 10.70 -15.67 -22.69
CA TYR A 155 11.55 -16.10 -21.57
C TYR A 155 11.17 -17.46 -20.97
N LEU A 156 10.03 -18.05 -21.32
CA LEU A 156 9.63 -19.39 -20.86
C LEU A 156 9.62 -20.45 -21.97
N ILE A 157 9.76 -20.07 -23.24
CA ILE A 157 9.74 -21.01 -24.39
C ILE A 157 11.15 -21.42 -24.85
N SER A 158 12.22 -20.88 -24.27
CA SER A 158 13.62 -21.19 -24.64
C SER A 158 14.27 -22.27 -23.76
N SER A 159 13.50 -23.29 -23.37
CA SER A 159 14.01 -24.47 -22.67
C SER A 159 13.58 -25.77 -23.36
N GLU A 160 13.98 -25.91 -24.63
CA GLU A 160 14.07 -27.19 -25.36
C GLU A 160 15.51 -27.41 -25.83
#